data_AF-A0A3Q0NC19-F1
#
_entry.id   AF-A0A3Q0NC19-F1
#
_cell.length_a   1.000
_cell.length_b   1.000
_cell.length_c   1.000
_cell.angle_alpha   90.00
_cell.angle_beta   90.00
_cell.angle_gamma   90.00
#
_symmetry.space_group_name_H-M   'P 1'
#
loop_
_entity.id
_entity.type
_entity.pdbx_description
1 polymer ?
#
loop_
_entity_poly.entity_id
_entity_poly.type
_entity_poly.pdbx_seq_one_letter_code
_entity_poly.pdbx_strand_id
1 'polypeptide(L)'
;MSFKKGNKMVWYVGTGTIIGSNKVLTAGHNLYDKSTRSWANGVIFQPKMNNWVSPTYVTSSKLHVPVNWSSKGDSNYDIGVVTLSKSVSSYGSLKYRVPTANTTLFSTISGYPGQSPKAGSQWYGNGNALITNQKISYSIDTTGGQSGSPIINDGSIIGVHTLGSSANSGVRITPALKSFIDGAK
;
A
#
# COMPACT_ATOMS: atom_id res chain seq x y z
N MET A 1 -1.23 3.45 -10.99
CA MET A 1 -2.21 2.42 -11.42
C MET A 1 -3.15 3.04 -12.44
N SER A 2 -3.67 2.25 -13.37
CA SER A 2 -4.59 2.76 -14.40
C SER A 2 -5.96 2.10 -14.31
N PHE A 3 -7.02 2.88 -14.50
CA PHE A 3 -8.41 2.41 -14.53
C PHE A 3 -9.08 2.90 -15.82
N LYS A 4 -9.97 2.08 -16.38
CA LYS A 4 -10.77 2.46 -17.54
C LYS A 4 -12.02 3.21 -17.07
N LYS A 5 -12.19 4.46 -17.52
CA LYS A 5 -13.40 5.27 -17.29
C LYS A 5 -14.01 5.62 -18.63
N GLY A 6 -15.09 4.90 -18.99
CA GLY A 6 -15.65 4.94 -20.34
C GLY A 6 -14.61 4.49 -21.38
N ASN A 7 -14.32 5.36 -22.35
CA ASN A 7 -13.34 5.09 -23.42
C ASN A 7 -11.92 5.60 -23.11
N LYS A 8 -11.67 6.14 -21.90
CA LYS A 8 -10.37 6.71 -21.52
C LYS A 8 -9.69 5.88 -20.42
N MET A 9 -8.37 5.81 -20.50
CA MET A 9 -7.53 5.34 -19.40
C MET A 9 -7.19 6.52 -18.49
N VAL A 10 -7.45 6.37 -17.19
CA VAL A 10 -7.13 7.36 -16.16
C VAL A 10 -6.06 6.79 -15.24
N TRP A 11 -5.03 7.59 -14.97
CA TRP A 11 -3.92 7.23 -14.10
C TRP A 11 -4.07 7.84 -12.72
N TYR A 12 -3.80 7.01 -11.72
CA TYR A 12 -3.71 7.40 -10.32
C TYR A 12 -2.32 7.07 -9.78
N VAL A 13 -1.95 7.74 -8.70
CA VAL A 13 -0.72 7.50 -7.95
C VAL A 13 -1.04 6.89 -6.59
N GLY A 14 -0.14 6.04 -6.12
CA GLY A 14 -0.20 5.39 -4.83
C GLY A 14 1.19 4.94 -4.42
N THR A 15 1.31 4.45 -3.19
CA THR A 15 2.57 3.93 -2.64
C THR A 15 2.53 2.40 -2.57
N GLY A 16 3.68 1.76 -2.67
CA GLY A 16 3.83 0.33 -2.40
C GLY A 16 5.23 -0.01 -1.92
N THR A 17 5.38 -1.16 -1.28
CA THR A 17 6.64 -1.62 -0.67
C THR A 17 7.03 -2.99 -1.18
N ILE A 18 8.29 -3.16 -1.56
CA ILE A 18 8.81 -4.46 -1.98
C ILE A 18 8.86 -5.40 -0.78
N ILE A 19 8.21 -6.56 -0.89
CA ILE A 19 8.12 -7.59 0.16
C ILE A 19 8.67 -8.96 -0.28
N GLY A 20 9.23 -9.03 -1.49
CA GLY A 20 9.81 -10.24 -2.06
C GLY A 20 10.44 -9.97 -3.42
N SER A 21 10.90 -11.01 -4.12
CA SER A 21 11.65 -10.86 -5.38
C SER A 21 10.88 -10.10 -6.45
N ASN A 22 9.56 -10.33 -6.59
CA ASN A 22 8.69 -9.65 -7.56
C ASN A 22 7.36 -9.21 -6.94
N LYS A 23 7.33 -8.97 -5.63
CA LYS A 23 6.10 -8.69 -4.87
C LYS A 23 6.14 -7.30 -4.26
N VAL A 24 5.06 -6.55 -4.45
CA VAL A 24 4.86 -5.23 -3.85
C VAL A 24 3.56 -5.23 -3.04
N LEU A 25 3.64 -4.90 -1.76
CA LEU A 25 2.50 -4.68 -0.88
C LEU A 25 1.98 -3.24 -1.05
N THR A 26 0.66 -3.07 -1.11
CA THR A 26 0.01 -1.77 -1.30
C THR A 26 -1.42 -1.79 -0.75
N ALA A 27 -2.19 -0.71 -0.92
CA ALA A 27 -3.61 -0.66 -0.56
C ALA A 27 -4.47 -1.47 -1.56
N GLY A 28 -5.60 -2.00 -1.11
CA GLY A 28 -6.55 -2.73 -1.96
C GLY A 28 -7.18 -1.82 -3.01
N HIS A 29 -7.56 -0.61 -2.63
CA HIS A 29 -8.17 0.38 -3.54
C HIS A 29 -7.21 0.89 -4.62
N ASN A 30 -5.89 0.70 -4.46
CA ASN A 30 -4.93 0.95 -5.54
C ASN A 30 -5.07 -0.05 -6.69
N LEU A 31 -5.64 -1.24 -6.43
CA LEU A 31 -5.70 -2.37 -7.35
C LEU A 31 -7.14 -2.71 -7.78
N TYR A 32 -8.12 -2.44 -6.93
CA TYR A 32 -9.52 -2.74 -7.18
C TYR A 32 -10.41 -1.63 -6.62
N ASP A 33 -11.19 -0.99 -7.49
CA ASP A 33 -12.17 0.02 -7.13
C ASP A 33 -13.49 -0.65 -6.77
N LYS A 34 -13.82 -0.64 -5.48
CA LYS A 34 -15.06 -1.25 -4.96
C LYS A 34 -16.33 -0.50 -5.40
N SER A 35 -16.24 0.78 -5.75
CA SER A 35 -17.40 1.58 -6.17
C SER A 35 -17.85 1.21 -7.57
N THR A 36 -16.90 0.98 -8.47
CA THR A 36 -17.14 0.55 -9.85
C THR A 36 -17.02 -0.96 -10.05
N ARG A 37 -16.66 -1.69 -8.99
CA ARG A 37 -16.39 -3.14 -8.98
C ARG A 37 -15.41 -3.55 -10.09
N SER A 38 -14.37 -2.74 -10.29
CA SER A 38 -13.44 -2.89 -11.41
C SER A 38 -12.00 -3.01 -10.93
N TRP A 39 -11.24 -3.87 -11.62
CA TRP A 39 -9.80 -3.98 -11.42
C TRP A 39 -9.08 -2.83 -12.12
N ALA A 40 -7.96 -2.41 -11.54
CA ALA A 40 -6.97 -1.65 -12.28
C ALA A 40 -6.52 -2.46 -13.49
N ASN A 41 -6.40 -1.80 -14.65
CA ASN A 41 -5.88 -2.43 -15.87
C ASN A 41 -4.40 -2.79 -15.73
N GLY A 42 -3.68 -2.09 -14.85
CA GLY A 42 -2.30 -2.42 -14.52
C GLY A 42 -1.67 -1.43 -13.54
N VAL A 43 -0.52 -1.84 -13.03
CA VAL A 43 0.36 -1.01 -12.19
C VAL A 43 1.69 -0.86 -12.89
N ILE A 44 2.24 0.36 -12.86
CA ILE A 44 3.65 0.64 -13.14
C ILE A 44 4.27 0.96 -11.78
N PHE A 45 5.22 0.13 -11.35
CA PHE A 45 5.97 0.31 -10.12
C PHE A 45 7.31 0.95 -10.43
N GLN A 46 7.63 2.04 -9.72
CA GLN A 46 8.83 2.86 -9.91
C GLN A 46 9.60 2.90 -8.59
N PRO A 47 10.58 2.01 -8.37
CA PRO A 47 11.32 1.97 -7.12
C PRO A 47 12.20 3.22 -6.96
N LYS A 48 12.45 3.62 -5.71
CA LYS A 48 13.39 4.71 -5.37
C LYS A 48 13.14 6.02 -6.13
N MET A 49 11.89 6.31 -6.49
CA MET A 49 11.57 7.57 -7.16
C MET A 49 11.97 8.74 -6.23
N ASN A 50 12.66 9.73 -6.80
CA ASN A 50 12.98 10.99 -6.14
C ASN A 50 13.04 12.11 -7.17
N ASN A 51 12.39 13.24 -6.89
CA ASN A 51 12.23 14.36 -7.81
C ASN A 51 11.79 13.92 -9.23
N TRP A 52 10.78 13.04 -9.30
CA TRP A 52 10.24 12.45 -10.53
C TRP A 52 11.19 11.55 -11.33
N VAL A 53 12.36 11.25 -10.78
CA VAL A 53 13.33 10.35 -11.39
C VAL A 53 13.32 9.02 -10.66
N SER A 54 13.12 7.94 -11.40
CA SER A 54 13.27 6.57 -10.91
C SER A 54 14.29 5.83 -11.80
N PRO A 55 15.15 4.97 -11.23
CA PRO A 55 16.13 4.19 -12.00
C PRO A 55 15.49 3.23 -13.01
N THR A 56 14.24 2.81 -12.78
CA THR A 56 13.54 1.89 -13.68
C THR A 56 12.04 1.93 -13.46
N TYR A 57 11.28 1.23 -14.31
CA TYR A 57 9.89 0.92 -14.05
C TYR A 57 9.61 -0.55 -14.36
N VAL A 58 8.68 -1.14 -13.61
CA VAL A 58 8.25 -2.53 -13.79
C VAL A 58 6.73 -2.60 -13.81
N THR A 59 6.17 -3.29 -14.78
CA THR A 59 4.72 -3.48 -14.89
C THR A 59 4.23 -4.62 -14.01
N SER A 60 2.96 -4.57 -13.61
CA SER A 60 2.28 -5.71 -12.98
C SER A 60 2.05 -6.85 -13.98
N SER A 61 2.23 -8.09 -13.54
CA SER A 61 1.72 -9.29 -14.21
C SER A 61 0.40 -9.78 -13.59
N LYS A 62 0.21 -9.58 -12.28
CA LYS A 62 -1.03 -9.96 -11.58
C LYS A 62 -1.30 -9.05 -10.39
N LEU A 63 -2.59 -8.80 -10.15
CA LEU A 63 -3.08 -8.00 -9.03
C LEU A 63 -3.87 -8.89 -8.09
N HIS A 64 -3.68 -8.71 -6.78
CA HIS A 64 -4.31 -9.51 -5.74
C HIS A 64 -4.93 -8.59 -4.70
N VAL A 65 -6.19 -8.83 -4.35
CA VAL A 65 -6.86 -8.23 -3.19
C VAL A 65 -7.65 -9.31 -2.44
N PRO A 66 -7.86 -9.21 -1.12
CA PRO A 66 -8.69 -10.15 -0.39
C PRO A 66 -10.13 -10.17 -0.93
N VAL A 67 -10.78 -11.33 -0.90
CA VAL A 67 -12.19 -11.47 -1.32
C VAL A 67 -13.11 -10.55 -0.51
N ASN A 68 -12.83 -10.36 0.78
CA ASN A 68 -13.61 -9.44 1.62
C ASN A 68 -13.52 -7.98 1.14
N TRP A 69 -12.40 -7.58 0.51
CA TRP A 69 -12.31 -6.27 -0.14
C TRP A 69 -13.13 -6.23 -1.43
N SER A 70 -12.88 -7.16 -2.36
CA SER A 70 -13.46 -7.08 -3.70
C SER A 70 -14.97 -7.39 -3.77
N SER A 71 -15.45 -8.30 -2.91
CA SER A 71 -16.84 -8.74 -2.91
C SER A 71 -17.74 -8.00 -1.92
N LYS A 72 -17.21 -7.66 -0.73
CA LYS A 72 -17.98 -7.04 0.37
C LYS A 72 -17.64 -5.56 0.58
N GLY A 73 -16.57 -5.05 -0.03
CA GLY A 73 -16.13 -3.66 0.16
C GLY A 73 -15.64 -3.36 1.57
N ASP A 74 -15.29 -4.38 2.35
CA ASP A 74 -14.90 -4.27 3.76
C ASP A 74 -13.55 -3.57 3.88
N SER A 75 -13.55 -2.37 4.46
CA SER A 75 -12.37 -1.54 4.60
C SER A 75 -11.30 -2.15 5.52
N ASN A 76 -11.64 -3.14 6.35
CA ASN A 76 -10.67 -3.90 7.14
C ASN A 76 -9.77 -4.80 6.28
N TYR A 77 -10.08 -4.96 4.99
CA TYR A 77 -9.34 -5.77 4.03
C TYR A 77 -8.78 -4.94 2.88
N ASP A 78 -8.71 -3.61 3.02
CA ASP A 78 -8.14 -2.68 2.04
C ASP A 78 -6.61 -2.81 1.93
N ILE A 79 -6.15 -3.97 1.49
CA ILE A 79 -4.74 -4.30 1.28
C ILE A 79 -4.64 -5.09 -0.02
N GLY A 80 -3.52 -4.98 -0.71
CA GLY A 80 -3.31 -5.63 -1.99
C GLY A 80 -1.85 -6.00 -2.21
N VAL A 81 -1.64 -7.00 -3.04
CA VAL A 81 -0.31 -7.42 -3.50
C VAL A 81 -0.27 -7.31 -5.01
N VAL A 82 0.78 -6.66 -5.50
CA VAL A 82 1.12 -6.64 -6.92
C VAL A 82 2.21 -7.67 -7.16
N THR A 83 1.97 -8.58 -8.10
CA THR A 83 3.03 -9.38 -8.70
C THR A 83 3.56 -8.63 -9.91
N LEU A 84 4.86 -8.37 -9.93
CA LEU A 84 5.55 -7.67 -11.00
C LEU A 84 6.00 -8.63 -12.10
N SER A 85 6.11 -8.12 -13.33
CA SER A 85 6.56 -8.85 -14.52
C SER A 85 8.05 -9.21 -14.49
N LYS A 86 8.84 -8.53 -13.65
CA LYS A 86 10.28 -8.74 -13.48
C LYS A 86 10.64 -8.70 -11.99
N SER A 87 11.78 -9.30 -11.65
CA SER A 87 12.35 -9.21 -10.31
C SER A 87 12.78 -7.77 -9.99
N VAL A 88 12.55 -7.36 -8.75
CA VAL A 88 12.99 -6.11 -8.12
C VAL A 88 13.86 -6.39 -6.89
N SER A 89 14.32 -7.64 -6.71
CA SER A 89 15.11 -8.06 -5.55
C SER A 89 16.37 -7.24 -5.31
N SER A 90 16.97 -6.66 -6.37
CA SER A 90 18.14 -5.78 -6.28
C SER A 90 17.87 -4.47 -5.51
N TYR A 91 16.60 -4.08 -5.35
CA TYR A 91 16.20 -2.92 -4.56
C TYR A 91 15.92 -3.25 -3.08
N GLY A 92 16.11 -4.51 -2.68
CA GLY A 92 15.81 -5.00 -1.34
C GLY A 92 14.33 -5.24 -1.09
N SER A 93 14.01 -5.77 0.09
CA SER A 93 12.64 -6.05 0.52
C SER A 93 12.49 -5.82 2.02
N LEU A 94 11.34 -5.33 2.45
CA LEU A 94 10.98 -5.28 3.87
C LEU A 94 10.23 -6.55 4.29
N LYS A 95 10.52 -7.00 5.51
CA LYS A 95 9.74 -8.04 6.18
C LYS A 95 8.43 -7.45 6.70
N TYR A 96 7.45 -8.32 6.92
CA TYR A 96 6.18 -7.97 7.52
C TYR A 96 5.81 -8.95 8.63
N ARG A 97 5.04 -8.48 9.61
CA ARG A 97 4.63 -9.28 10.78
C ARG A 97 3.23 -8.91 11.23
N VAL A 98 2.62 -9.80 12.01
CA VAL A 98 1.40 -9.49 12.76
C VAL A 98 1.81 -8.73 14.03
N PRO A 99 1.41 -7.45 14.22
CA PRO A 99 1.66 -6.75 15.48
C PRO A 99 0.70 -7.23 16.56
N THR A 100 1.05 -7.03 17.83
CA THR A 100 0.13 -7.22 18.97
C THR A 100 -1.06 -6.27 18.83
N ALA A 101 -2.25 -6.73 19.22
CA ALA A 101 -3.46 -5.90 19.25
C ALA A 101 -3.51 -5.03 20.50
N ASN A 102 -4.32 -3.97 20.48
CA ASN A 102 -4.64 -3.14 21.65
C ASN A 102 -3.39 -2.57 22.33
N THR A 103 -2.44 -2.12 21.51
CA THR A 103 -1.17 -1.55 21.94
C THR A 103 -0.87 -0.30 21.12
N THR A 104 0.04 0.52 21.61
CA THR A 104 0.54 1.70 20.90
C THR A 104 2.00 1.46 20.56
N LEU A 105 2.36 1.58 19.28
CA LEU A 105 3.72 1.38 18.80
C LEU A 105 4.22 2.65 18.12
N PHE A 106 5.45 3.07 18.43
CA PHE A 106 6.12 4.11 17.68
C PHE A 106 6.41 3.60 16.27
N SER A 107 5.86 4.28 15.27
CA SER A 107 5.80 3.77 13.90
C SER A 107 6.20 4.85 12.89
N THR A 108 6.77 4.40 11.78
CA THR A 108 7.08 5.23 10.61
C THR A 108 6.07 4.93 9.49
N ILE A 109 5.52 5.97 8.87
CA ILE A 109 4.81 5.86 7.58
C ILE A 109 5.66 6.55 6.53
N SER A 110 5.95 5.86 5.43
CA SER A 110 6.82 6.37 4.36
C SER A 110 6.24 6.12 2.97
N GLY A 111 5.98 7.16 2.18
CA GLY A 111 5.41 7.01 0.86
C GLY A 111 5.49 8.24 -0.03
N TYR A 112 4.64 8.26 -1.04
CA TYR A 112 4.70 9.20 -2.15
C TYR A 112 3.42 10.06 -2.21
N PRO A 113 3.42 11.24 -1.58
CA PRO A 113 2.37 12.24 -1.80
C PRO A 113 2.16 12.51 -3.30
N GLY A 114 0.91 12.67 -3.71
CA GLY A 114 0.55 12.94 -5.10
C GLY A 114 0.42 14.44 -5.43
N GLN A 115 0.40 15.30 -4.41
CA GLN A 115 0.21 16.75 -4.58
C GLN A 115 1.53 17.53 -4.42
N SER A 116 1.68 18.59 -5.20
CA SER A 116 2.75 19.58 -5.04
C SER A 116 2.67 20.26 -3.66
N PRO A 117 3.81 20.66 -3.07
CA PRO A 117 5.18 20.57 -3.61
C PRO A 117 5.88 19.23 -3.37
N LYS A 118 5.19 18.25 -2.75
CA LYS A 118 5.79 16.99 -2.29
C LYS A 118 5.80 15.88 -3.35
N ALA A 119 5.03 16.05 -4.42
CA ALA A 119 4.89 15.06 -5.48
C ALA A 119 6.22 14.73 -6.19
N GLY A 120 6.39 13.46 -6.54
CA GLY A 120 7.59 12.96 -7.21
C GLY A 120 8.73 12.54 -6.29
N SER A 121 8.59 12.69 -4.97
CA SER A 121 9.61 12.31 -3.98
C SER A 121 9.01 11.50 -2.82
N GLN A 122 9.84 10.71 -2.17
CA GLN A 122 9.45 9.96 -0.98
C GLN A 122 9.46 10.87 0.24
N TRP A 123 8.43 10.77 1.08
CA TRP A 123 8.30 11.46 2.35
C TRP A 123 7.95 10.47 3.44
N TYR A 124 8.36 10.76 4.66
CA TYR A 124 8.00 9.94 5.81
C TYR A 124 7.69 10.80 7.04
N GLY A 125 6.95 10.20 7.96
CA GLY A 125 6.67 10.75 9.27
C GLY A 125 6.69 9.66 10.33
N ASN A 126 6.98 10.05 11.57
CA ASN A 126 7.06 9.14 12.70
C ASN A 126 6.11 9.58 13.81
N GLY A 127 5.62 8.63 14.59
CA GLY A 127 4.74 8.93 15.71
C GLY A 127 4.09 7.68 16.29
N ASN A 128 3.33 7.89 17.37
CA ASN A 128 2.59 6.82 18.01
C ASN A 128 1.40 6.38 17.14
N ALA A 129 1.29 5.07 16.92
CA ALA A 129 0.20 4.46 16.20
C ALA A 129 -0.55 3.47 17.11
N LEU A 130 -1.86 3.69 17.27
CA LEU A 130 -2.74 2.82 18.04
C LEU A 130 -3.15 1.62 17.19
N ILE A 131 -2.75 0.43 17.62
CA ILE A 131 -3.03 -0.84 16.96
C ILE A 131 -4.30 -1.44 17.58
N THR A 132 -5.36 -1.61 16.78
CA THR A 132 -6.60 -2.30 17.19
C THR A 132 -6.70 -3.66 16.51
N ASN A 133 -7.85 -4.33 16.61
CA ASN A 133 -8.04 -5.66 16.03
C ASN A 133 -7.81 -5.70 14.51
N GLN A 134 -8.28 -4.70 13.76
CA GLN A 134 -8.17 -4.65 12.29
C GLN A 134 -7.46 -3.41 11.76
N LYS A 135 -7.32 -2.37 12.57
CA LYS A 135 -6.87 -1.05 12.12
C LYS A 135 -5.67 -0.56 12.91
N ILE A 136 -4.96 0.38 12.30
CA ILE A 136 -3.90 1.15 12.92
C ILE A 136 -4.25 2.61 12.70
N SER A 137 -4.32 3.42 13.77
CA SER A 137 -4.68 4.83 13.70
C SER A 137 -3.59 5.72 14.27
N TYR A 138 -3.38 6.91 13.68
CA TYR A 138 -2.32 7.84 14.04
C TYR A 138 -2.63 9.27 13.57
N SER A 139 -1.90 10.24 14.14
CA SER A 139 -1.94 11.66 13.74
C SER A 139 -0.83 12.06 12.75
N ILE A 140 -0.01 11.10 12.29
CA ILE A 140 1.07 11.35 11.33
C ILE A 140 0.47 11.80 10.00
N ASP A 141 0.92 12.95 9.47
CA ASP A 141 0.39 13.57 8.27
C ASP A 141 0.53 12.69 7.02
N THR A 142 -0.56 12.58 6.27
CA THR A 142 -0.61 11.89 4.98
C THR A 142 -1.49 12.67 4.00
N THR A 143 -1.28 12.46 2.69
CA THR A 143 -2.09 13.07 1.64
C THR A 143 -2.38 12.05 0.54
N GLY A 144 -3.31 12.36 -0.37
CA GLY A 144 -3.59 11.48 -1.51
C GLY A 144 -2.31 11.11 -2.27
N GLY A 145 -2.19 9.84 -2.67
CA GLY A 145 -0.95 9.25 -3.21
C GLY A 145 -0.16 8.43 -2.19
N GLN A 146 -0.30 8.73 -0.89
CA GLN A 146 0.31 7.89 0.16
C GLN A 146 -0.50 6.61 0.45
N SER A 147 -1.68 6.41 -0.13
CA SER A 147 -2.39 5.14 -0.01
C SER A 147 -1.49 3.98 -0.44
N GLY A 148 -1.34 2.99 0.44
CA GLY A 148 -0.43 1.87 0.26
C GLY A 148 0.93 2.04 0.94
N SER A 149 1.20 3.16 1.61
CA SER A 149 2.42 3.34 2.41
C SER A 149 2.51 2.27 3.51
N PRO A 150 3.69 1.67 3.73
CA PRO A 150 3.91 0.77 4.85
C PRO A 150 3.82 1.56 6.16
N ILE A 151 3.18 0.95 7.14
CA ILE A 151 3.29 1.33 8.55
C ILE A 151 4.35 0.43 9.14
N ILE A 152 5.49 1.01 9.52
CA ILE A 152 6.70 0.28 9.91
C ILE A 152 6.92 0.45 11.41
N ASN A 153 7.15 -0.65 12.10
CA ASN A 153 7.65 -0.65 13.47
C ASN A 153 8.76 -1.70 13.59
N ASP A 154 9.87 -1.34 14.22
CA ASP A 154 11.07 -2.16 14.39
C ASP A 154 11.54 -2.82 13.07
N GLY A 155 11.60 -2.01 12.01
CA GLY A 155 12.05 -2.44 10.67
C GLY A 155 11.09 -3.38 9.93
N SER A 156 9.93 -3.69 10.49
CA SER A 156 8.93 -4.58 9.88
C SER A 156 7.64 -3.83 9.55
N ILE A 157 7.04 -4.17 8.41
CA ILE A 157 5.70 -3.69 8.06
C ILE A 157 4.69 -4.36 9.01
N ILE A 158 3.89 -3.57 9.71
CA ILE A 158 2.83 -4.01 10.61
C ILE A 158 1.43 -3.69 10.08
N GLY A 159 1.34 -2.86 9.04
CA GLY A 159 0.11 -2.45 8.38
C GLY A 159 0.37 -1.64 7.13
N VAL A 160 -0.71 -1.25 6.45
CA VAL A 160 -0.69 -0.45 5.23
C VAL A 160 -1.62 0.74 5.40
N HIS A 161 -1.14 1.96 5.15
CA HIS A 161 -1.95 3.17 5.16
C HIS A 161 -3.00 3.14 4.05
N THR A 162 -4.25 3.47 4.37
CA THR A 162 -5.39 3.34 3.44
C THR A 162 -6.35 4.52 3.45
N LEU A 163 -6.37 5.31 4.53
CA LEU A 163 -7.38 6.34 4.71
C LEU A 163 -6.80 7.56 5.40
N GLY A 164 -7.03 8.73 4.81
CA GLY A 164 -6.91 10.03 5.49
C GLY A 164 -8.29 10.55 5.88
N SER A 165 -8.48 10.91 7.16
CA SER A 165 -9.72 11.50 7.70
C SER A 165 -9.39 12.46 8.86
N SER A 166 -10.29 12.65 9.83
CA SER A 166 -9.96 13.37 11.08
C SER A 166 -8.81 12.74 11.86
N ALA A 167 -8.60 11.43 11.72
CA ALA A 167 -7.35 10.74 12.02
C ALA A 167 -6.94 9.87 10.82
N ASN A 168 -5.64 9.75 10.58
CA ASN A 168 -5.11 8.89 9.54
C ASN A 168 -5.13 7.44 10.02
N SER A 169 -5.43 6.51 9.12
CA SER A 169 -5.48 5.09 9.46
C SER A 169 -5.01 4.17 8.34
N GLY A 170 -4.71 2.94 8.75
CA GLY A 170 -4.34 1.86 7.87
C GLY A 170 -4.92 0.52 8.33
N VAL A 171 -4.83 -0.47 7.45
CA VAL A 171 -5.18 -1.86 7.73
C VAL A 171 -4.02 -2.52 8.45
N ARG A 172 -4.29 -3.12 9.61
CA ARG A 172 -3.33 -3.95 10.34
C ARG A 172 -3.10 -5.26 9.59
N ILE A 173 -1.85 -5.74 9.52
CA ILE A 173 -1.58 -7.10 9.07
C ILE A 173 -2.05 -8.09 10.16
N THR A 174 -3.25 -8.64 9.99
CA THR A 174 -3.80 -9.70 10.83
C THR A 174 -3.27 -11.07 10.39
N PRO A 175 -3.45 -12.16 11.17
CA PRO A 175 -3.07 -13.50 10.72
C PRO A 175 -3.70 -13.92 9.39
N ALA A 176 -4.98 -13.56 9.18
CA ALA A 176 -5.68 -13.82 7.93
C ALA A 176 -5.08 -13.03 6.76
N LEU A 177 -4.76 -11.75 6.96
CA LEU A 177 -4.13 -10.93 5.92
C LEU A 177 -2.69 -11.33 5.65
N LYS A 178 -1.95 -11.77 6.68
CA LYS A 178 -0.61 -12.36 6.49
C LYS A 178 -0.70 -13.60 5.59
N SER A 179 -1.64 -14.51 5.87
CA SER A 179 -1.86 -15.70 5.05
C SER A 179 -2.23 -15.36 3.60
N PHE A 180 -3.04 -14.32 3.39
CA PHE A 180 -3.34 -13.79 2.07
C PHE A 180 -2.08 -13.27 1.36
N ILE A 181 -1.25 -12.47 2.04
CA ILE A 181 0.00 -11.93 1.48
C ILE A 181 0.95 -13.07 1.09
N ASP A 182 1.12 -14.05 1.99
CA ASP A 182 1.98 -15.23 1.77
C ASP A 182 1.48 -16.09 0.58
N GLY A 183 0.16 -16.14 0.36
CA GLY A 183 -0.46 -16.91 -0.72
C GLY A 183 -0.52 -16.22 -2.09
N ALA A 184 -0.11 -14.95 -2.20
CA ALA A 184 -0.20 -14.19 -3.45
C ALA A 184 0.86 -14.64 -4.47
N LYS A 185 0.47 -15.55 -5.37
CA LYS A 185 1.32 -16.10 -6.45
C LYS A 185 1.31 -15.27 -7.72
#